data_AF-A0A1X2HAL6-F1
#
_entry.id   AF-A0A1X2HAL6-F1
#
_cell.length_a   1.000
_cell.length_b   1.000
_cell.length_c   1.000
_cell.angle_alpha   90.00
_cell.angle_beta   90.00
_cell.angle_gamma   90.00
#
_symmetry.space_group_name_H-M   'P 1'
#
loop_
_entity.id
_entity.type
_entity.pdbx_description
1 polymer ?
#
loop_
_entity_poly.entity_id
_entity_poly.type
_entity_poly.pdbx_seq_one_letter_code
_entity_poly.pdbx_strand_id
1 'polypeptide(L)'
;MVIEATRTMVSRRMSQLDPSHDMLHVERVRRLALEVADPAADRDVIELAALCHDLNDAKYSGMVDGAIDIEAFLSNHDYPKANLVATIVQHIGYRKEIKWNDATDDPVNVTWRNTCLELHAVQDADKLDAMGAFGIMRCMAFSGARQRPLYDPDQADTAVGHYYDKLMHLSKMMRTERGKVLAKKRDSFMKDFVEHVRQEYDLVM
;
A
#
# COMPACT_ATOMS: atom_id res chain seq x y z
N MET A 1 -16.78 17.88 -3.30
CA MET A 1 -16.66 18.35 -1.89
C MET A 1 -16.09 17.26 -0.99
N VAL A 2 -16.62 16.03 -1.00
CA VAL A 2 -16.13 14.95 -0.12
C VAL A 2 -14.67 14.54 -0.37
N ILE A 3 -14.22 14.41 -1.62
CA ILE A 3 -12.81 14.04 -1.92
C ILE A 3 -11.81 15.04 -1.32
N GLU A 4 -12.06 16.35 -1.47
CA GLU A 4 -11.15 17.37 -0.91
C GLU A 4 -11.24 17.44 0.62
N ALA A 5 -12.42 17.21 1.20
CA ALA A 5 -12.59 17.07 2.64
C ALA A 5 -11.80 15.87 3.18
N THR A 6 -11.90 14.70 2.53
CA THR A 6 -11.11 13.51 2.83
C THR A 6 -9.61 13.80 2.71
N ARG A 7 -9.17 14.43 1.62
CA ARG A 7 -7.77 14.81 1.41
C ARG A 7 -7.26 15.73 2.52
N THR A 8 -8.05 16.71 2.94
CA THR A 8 -7.70 17.62 4.05
C THR A 8 -7.57 16.86 5.36
N MET A 9 -8.52 15.99 5.67
CA MET A 9 -8.49 15.13 6.87
C MET A 9 -7.24 14.24 6.88
N VAL A 10 -6.96 13.55 5.78
CA VAL A 10 -5.79 12.67 5.65
C VAL A 10 -4.50 13.46 5.76
N SER A 11 -4.39 14.62 5.10
CA SER A 11 -3.19 15.45 5.17
C SER A 11 -2.85 15.90 6.60
N ARG A 12 -3.86 16.21 7.42
CA ARG A 12 -3.67 16.56 8.85
C ARG A 12 -3.21 15.36 9.68
N ARG A 13 -3.67 14.16 9.32
CA ARG A 13 -3.28 12.91 9.98
C ARG A 13 -1.83 12.55 9.66
N MET A 14 -1.49 12.56 8.38
CA MET A 14 -0.21 12.10 7.86
C MET A 14 0.94 13.07 8.19
N SER A 15 0.66 14.33 8.53
CA SER A 15 1.71 15.29 8.92
C SER A 15 2.46 14.94 10.20
N GLN A 16 1.95 13.97 10.97
CA GLN A 16 2.58 13.47 12.20
C GLN A 16 3.42 12.22 11.98
N LEU A 17 3.43 11.67 10.76
CA LEU A 17 4.11 10.42 10.44
C LEU A 17 5.48 10.66 9.80
N ASP A 18 6.29 9.62 9.76
CA ASP A 18 7.60 9.65 9.09
C ASP A 18 7.46 9.71 7.56
N PRO A 19 8.52 10.07 6.81
CA PRO A 19 8.46 10.25 5.35
C PRO A 19 8.04 9.01 4.55
N SER A 20 8.07 7.81 5.17
CA SER A 20 7.57 6.59 4.53
C SER A 20 6.05 6.47 4.58
N HIS A 21 5.30 7.33 5.26
CA HIS A 21 3.83 7.31 5.30
C HIS A 21 3.24 8.73 5.29
N ASP A 22 3.88 9.65 4.56
CA ASP A 22 3.42 11.03 4.45
C ASP A 22 2.28 11.22 3.43
N MET A 23 1.77 12.45 3.31
CA MET A 23 0.75 12.79 2.32
C MET A 23 1.24 12.60 0.87
N LEU A 24 2.55 12.66 0.62
CA LEU A 24 3.10 12.44 -0.73
C LEU A 24 2.98 10.97 -1.14
N HIS A 25 3.18 10.04 -0.21
CA HIS A 25 2.85 8.63 -0.42
C HIS A 25 1.39 8.43 -0.78
N VAL A 26 0.47 8.96 0.04
CA VAL A 26 -0.97 8.83 -0.20
C VAL A 26 -1.35 9.35 -1.58
N GLU A 27 -0.80 10.50 -1.99
CA GLU A 27 -1.07 11.08 -3.30
C GLU A 27 -0.48 10.25 -4.45
N ARG A 28 0.70 9.62 -4.29
CA ARG A 28 1.23 8.68 -5.29
C ARG A 28 0.35 7.44 -5.41
N VAL A 29 -0.09 6.87 -4.28
CA VAL A 29 -1.02 5.72 -4.27
C VAL A 29 -2.33 6.09 -4.96
N ARG A 30 -2.93 7.25 -4.64
CA ARG A 30 -4.14 7.73 -5.33
C ARG A 30 -3.96 7.82 -6.84
N ARG A 31 -2.86 8.43 -7.31
CA ARG A 31 -2.58 8.56 -8.75
C ARG A 31 -2.34 7.21 -9.41
N LEU A 32 -1.62 6.32 -8.74
CA LEU A 32 -1.40 4.95 -9.23
C LEU A 32 -2.71 4.17 -9.29
N ALA A 33 -3.60 4.30 -8.30
CA ALA A 33 -4.88 3.61 -8.27
C ALA A 33 -5.75 4.02 -9.46
N LEU A 34 -5.78 5.31 -9.79
CA LEU A 34 -6.46 5.82 -10.98
C LEU A 34 -5.82 5.34 -12.29
N GLU A 35 -4.49 5.26 -12.35
CA GLU A 35 -3.76 4.80 -13.54
C GLU A 35 -3.98 3.30 -13.81
N VAL A 36 -4.10 2.48 -12.77
CA VAL A 36 -4.24 1.03 -12.91
C VAL A 36 -5.68 0.54 -12.90
N ALA A 37 -6.64 1.42 -12.61
CA ALA A 37 -8.05 1.08 -12.52
C ALA A 37 -8.61 0.55 -13.84
N ASP A 38 -9.50 -0.43 -13.72
CA ASP A 38 -10.37 -0.81 -14.83
C ASP A 38 -11.32 0.36 -15.16
N PRO A 39 -11.55 0.69 -16.45
CA PRO A 39 -12.48 1.76 -16.83
C PRO A 39 -13.92 1.61 -16.32
N ALA A 40 -14.34 0.38 -15.98
CA ALA A 40 -15.66 0.11 -15.41
C ALA A 40 -15.73 0.35 -13.89
N ALA A 41 -14.60 0.52 -13.21
CA ALA A 41 -14.56 0.75 -11.77
C ALA A 41 -15.04 2.16 -11.40
N ASP A 42 -15.67 2.30 -10.23
CA ASP A 42 -16.08 3.59 -9.73
C ASP A 42 -14.86 4.43 -9.29
N ARG A 43 -14.61 5.49 -10.06
CA ARG A 43 -13.50 6.40 -9.83
C ARG A 43 -13.54 7.08 -8.46
N ASP A 44 -14.70 7.54 -8.00
CA ASP A 44 -14.80 8.26 -6.73
C ASP A 44 -14.53 7.31 -5.55
N VAL A 45 -15.00 6.07 -5.63
CA VAL A 45 -14.69 5.01 -4.65
C VAL A 45 -13.19 4.74 -4.61
N ILE A 46 -12.53 4.63 -5.77
CA ILE A 46 -11.07 4.44 -5.86
C ILE A 46 -10.32 5.61 -5.21
N GLU A 47 -10.67 6.86 -5.56
CA GLU A 47 -9.98 8.03 -5.00
C GLU A 47 -10.14 8.11 -3.49
N LEU A 48 -11.35 7.90 -2.97
CA LEU A 48 -11.62 7.94 -1.52
C LEU A 48 -10.95 6.79 -0.77
N ALA A 49 -10.98 5.57 -1.31
CA ALA A 49 -10.32 4.43 -0.69
C ALA A 49 -8.79 4.59 -0.69
N ALA A 50 -8.20 5.07 -1.79
CA ALA A 50 -6.77 5.34 -1.87
C ALA A 50 -6.33 6.47 -0.91
N LEU A 51 -7.13 7.52 -0.75
CA LEU A 51 -6.85 8.56 0.25
C LEU A 51 -6.84 8.00 1.68
N CYS A 52 -7.73 7.07 1.98
CA CYS A 52 -7.93 6.55 3.33
C CYS A 52 -7.11 5.30 3.69
N HIS A 53 -6.39 4.70 2.73
CA HIS A 53 -5.82 3.34 2.87
C HIS A 53 -4.94 3.12 4.11
N ASP A 54 -4.20 4.16 4.52
CA ASP A 54 -3.20 4.11 5.60
C ASP A 54 -3.66 4.77 6.91
N LEU A 55 -4.88 5.35 6.98
CA LEU A 55 -5.35 6.11 8.15
C LEU A 55 -5.35 5.31 9.45
N ASN A 56 -5.54 3.99 9.36
CA ASN A 56 -5.73 3.08 10.49
C ASN A 56 -4.67 1.95 10.50
N ASP A 57 -3.48 2.16 9.92
CA ASP A 57 -2.39 1.17 10.03
C ASP A 57 -1.97 1.01 11.50
N ALA A 58 -2.03 -0.23 11.99
CA ALA A 58 -1.69 -0.60 13.36
C ALA A 58 -0.25 -0.22 13.74
N LYS A 59 0.67 -0.04 12.78
CA LYS A 59 2.05 0.42 13.07
C LYS A 59 2.11 1.78 13.75
N TYR A 60 1.06 2.59 13.63
CA TYR A 60 0.97 3.95 14.16
C TYR A 60 -0.17 4.12 15.17
N SER A 61 -0.78 3.00 15.61
CA SER A 61 -1.79 3.03 16.67
C SER A 61 -1.19 3.63 17.95
N GLY A 62 -1.72 4.77 18.41
CA GLY A 62 -1.25 5.48 19.59
C GLY A 62 -0.32 6.67 19.33
N MET A 63 0.13 6.89 18.09
CA MET A 63 0.91 8.09 17.73
C MET A 63 0.02 9.25 17.26
N VAL A 64 -1.24 8.96 16.95
CA VAL A 64 -2.14 9.90 16.30
C VAL A 64 -3.56 9.64 16.86
N ASP A 65 -4.33 10.69 17.17
CA ASP A 65 -5.66 10.66 17.84
C ASP A 65 -6.62 9.57 17.31
N GLY A 66 -6.69 8.39 17.94
CA GLY A 66 -7.69 7.34 17.69
C GLY A 66 -7.78 6.78 16.25
N ALA A 67 -8.58 5.73 16.05
CA ALA A 67 -8.91 5.28 14.69
C ALA A 67 -9.99 6.19 14.09
N ILE A 68 -9.90 6.49 12.79
CA ILE A 68 -10.94 7.25 12.08
C ILE A 68 -12.02 6.29 11.59
N ASP A 69 -13.27 6.60 11.91
CA ASP A 69 -14.44 5.97 11.31
C ASP A 69 -14.69 6.57 9.91
N ILE A 70 -14.17 5.88 8.89
CA ILE A 70 -14.24 6.29 7.49
C ILE A 70 -15.69 6.29 6.99
N GLU A 71 -16.50 5.30 7.42
CA GLU A 71 -17.89 5.19 6.98
C GLU A 71 -18.72 6.34 7.54
N ALA A 72 -18.58 6.63 8.83
CA ALA A 72 -19.26 7.77 9.46
C ALA A 72 -18.82 9.10 8.84
N PHE A 73 -17.52 9.30 8.61
CA PHE A 73 -17.01 10.53 7.99
C PHE A 73 -17.62 10.76 6.60
N LEU A 74 -17.61 9.73 5.74
CA LEU A 74 -18.12 9.84 4.38
C LEU A 74 -19.65 9.96 4.34
N SER A 75 -20.35 9.26 5.24
CA SER A 75 -21.81 9.36 5.37
C SER A 75 -22.24 10.76 5.82
N ASN A 76 -21.50 11.39 6.73
CA ASN A 76 -21.74 12.77 7.16
C ASN A 76 -21.47 13.81 6.05
N HIS A 77 -20.82 13.41 4.95
CA HIS A 77 -20.66 14.21 3.74
C HIS A 77 -21.59 13.73 2.61
N ASP A 78 -22.66 13.03 2.96
CA ASP A 78 -23.69 12.53 2.04
C ASP A 78 -23.15 11.63 0.92
N TYR A 79 -22.04 10.91 1.15
CA TYR A 79 -21.48 10.02 0.15
C TYR A 79 -22.17 8.64 0.18
N PRO A 80 -22.91 8.25 -0.89
CA PRO A 80 -23.78 7.07 -0.86
C PRO A 80 -23.03 5.74 -0.78
N LYS A 81 -21.74 5.71 -1.16
CA LYS A 81 -20.90 4.49 -1.16
C LYS A 81 -19.91 4.47 0.01
N ALA A 82 -20.21 5.18 1.12
CA ALA A 82 -19.36 5.26 2.30
C ALA A 82 -18.97 3.89 2.86
N ASN A 83 -19.95 2.98 3.00
CA ASN A 83 -19.73 1.62 3.46
C ASN A 83 -18.73 0.86 2.58
N LEU A 84 -18.91 0.92 1.24
CA LEU A 84 -18.02 0.25 0.29
C LEU A 84 -16.57 0.76 0.42
N VAL A 85 -16.37 2.08 0.55
CA VAL A 85 -15.03 2.65 0.75
C VAL A 85 -14.40 2.13 2.05
N ALA A 86 -15.16 2.12 3.14
CA ALA A 86 -14.67 1.60 4.43
C ALA A 86 -14.33 0.10 4.35
N THR A 87 -15.17 -0.71 3.69
CA THR A 87 -14.90 -2.13 3.46
C THR A 87 -13.63 -2.34 2.63
N ILE A 88 -13.43 -1.57 1.55
CA ILE A 88 -12.21 -1.63 0.74
C ILE A 88 -10.99 -1.32 1.61
N VAL A 89 -11.00 -0.22 2.37
CA VAL A 89 -9.87 0.18 3.22
C VAL A 89 -9.51 -0.91 4.24
N GLN A 90 -10.51 -1.62 4.76
CA GLN A 90 -10.27 -2.75 5.65
C GLN A 90 -9.60 -3.95 4.96
N HIS A 91 -9.57 -4.04 3.63
CA HIS A 91 -9.05 -5.19 2.88
C HIS A 91 -7.79 -4.91 2.05
N ILE A 92 -7.30 -3.66 1.98
CA ILE A 92 -6.13 -3.31 1.15
C ILE A 92 -4.84 -3.98 1.65
N GLY A 93 -4.62 -4.02 2.96
CA GLY A 93 -3.30 -4.34 3.53
C GLY A 93 -2.74 -5.73 3.16
N TYR A 94 -1.48 -5.77 2.74
CA TYR A 94 -0.74 -6.99 2.38
C TYR A 94 -0.91 -8.15 3.38
N ARG A 95 -0.79 -7.88 4.69
CA ARG A 95 -0.90 -8.92 5.73
C ARG A 95 -2.29 -9.56 5.79
N LYS A 96 -3.32 -8.85 5.35
CA LYS A 96 -4.68 -9.39 5.25
C LYS A 96 -4.81 -10.22 3.98
N GLU A 97 -4.33 -9.70 2.84
CA GLU A 97 -4.35 -10.38 1.55
C GLU A 97 -3.69 -11.77 1.59
N ILE A 98 -2.50 -11.91 2.20
CA ILE A 98 -1.80 -13.21 2.29
C ILE A 98 -2.49 -14.23 3.22
N LYS A 99 -3.46 -13.81 4.04
CA LYS A 99 -4.21 -14.69 4.93
C LYS A 99 -5.51 -15.21 4.29
N TRP A 100 -5.89 -14.67 3.14
CA TRP A 100 -7.11 -15.11 2.45
C TRP A 100 -6.95 -16.54 1.96
N ASN A 101 -8.02 -17.32 2.10
CA ASN A 101 -8.09 -18.68 1.61
C ASN A 101 -9.46 -18.91 0.97
N ASP A 102 -9.50 -18.84 -0.36
CA ASP A 102 -10.74 -18.99 -1.13
C ASP A 102 -11.42 -20.36 -0.93
N ALA A 103 -10.70 -21.37 -0.42
CA ALA A 103 -11.27 -22.69 -0.13
C ALA A 103 -12.02 -22.77 1.21
N THR A 104 -11.73 -21.87 2.15
CA THR A 104 -12.28 -21.92 3.53
C THR A 104 -13.02 -20.66 3.95
N ASP A 105 -12.77 -19.54 3.27
CA ASP A 105 -13.42 -18.28 3.58
C ASP A 105 -14.88 -18.25 3.09
N ASP A 106 -15.67 -17.36 3.69
CA ASP A 106 -17.06 -17.14 3.30
C ASP A 106 -17.21 -16.85 1.79
N PRO A 107 -18.07 -17.57 1.05
CA PRO A 107 -18.20 -17.43 -0.40
C PRO A 107 -18.62 -16.04 -0.89
N VAL A 108 -19.39 -15.29 -0.07
CA VAL A 108 -19.79 -13.92 -0.42
C VAL A 108 -18.57 -13.01 -0.38
N ASN A 109 -17.74 -13.14 0.66
CA ASN A 109 -16.48 -12.40 0.77
C ASN A 109 -15.47 -12.80 -0.31
N VAL A 110 -15.39 -14.09 -0.68
CA VAL A 110 -14.56 -14.58 -1.78
C VAL A 110 -14.99 -13.95 -3.10
N THR A 111 -16.28 -14.00 -3.39
CA THR A 111 -16.83 -13.43 -4.62
C THR A 111 -16.56 -11.94 -4.68
N TRP A 112 -16.88 -11.20 -3.61
CA TRP A 112 -16.66 -9.75 -3.55
C TRP A 112 -15.20 -9.37 -3.77
N ARG A 113 -14.24 -9.95 -3.02
CA ARG A 113 -12.83 -9.56 -3.14
C ARG A 113 -12.19 -9.93 -4.47
N ASN A 114 -12.72 -10.95 -5.16
CA ASN A 114 -12.25 -11.38 -6.47
C ASN A 114 -12.93 -10.63 -7.63
N THR A 115 -13.98 -9.86 -7.36
CA THR A 115 -14.74 -9.12 -8.41
C THR A 115 -14.79 -7.60 -8.20
N CYS A 116 -14.46 -7.10 -7.01
CA CYS A 116 -14.42 -5.67 -6.73
C CYS A 116 -13.20 -5.01 -7.39
N LEU A 117 -13.44 -4.32 -8.50
CA LEU A 117 -12.42 -3.66 -9.31
C LEU A 117 -11.73 -2.53 -8.55
N GLU A 118 -12.46 -1.81 -7.70
CA GLU A 118 -11.95 -0.72 -6.89
C GLU A 118 -10.94 -1.22 -5.85
N LEU A 119 -11.24 -2.35 -5.20
CA LEU A 119 -10.31 -3.00 -4.28
C LEU A 119 -9.01 -3.38 -5.01
N HIS A 120 -9.13 -3.97 -6.21
CA HIS A 120 -7.97 -4.40 -7.00
C HIS A 120 -7.08 -3.22 -7.38
N ALA A 121 -7.68 -2.12 -7.83
CA ALA A 121 -6.95 -0.91 -8.21
C ALA A 121 -6.16 -0.33 -7.03
N VAL A 122 -6.78 -0.18 -5.86
CA VAL A 122 -6.11 0.40 -4.69
C VAL A 122 -5.07 -0.54 -4.09
N GLN A 123 -5.34 -1.85 -4.07
CA GLN A 123 -4.36 -2.86 -3.65
C GLN A 123 -3.12 -2.91 -4.53
N ASP A 124 -3.28 -2.82 -5.85
CA ASP A 124 -2.16 -2.77 -6.78
C ASP A 124 -1.38 -1.46 -6.62
N ALA A 125 -2.07 -0.34 -6.44
CA ALA A 125 -1.43 0.96 -6.26
C ALA A 125 -0.55 1.06 -5.01
N ASP A 126 -1.03 0.58 -3.86
CA ASP A 126 -0.26 0.52 -2.62
C ASP A 126 0.98 -0.37 -2.79
N LYS A 127 0.80 -1.58 -3.33
CA LYS A 127 1.92 -2.49 -3.63
C LYS A 127 2.91 -1.87 -4.61
N LEU A 128 2.44 -1.20 -5.66
CA LEU A 128 3.30 -0.55 -6.64
C LEU A 128 4.15 0.54 -5.99
N ASP A 129 3.59 1.40 -5.12
CA ASP A 129 4.38 2.45 -4.44
C ASP A 129 5.40 1.88 -3.43
N ALA A 130 5.16 0.69 -2.91
CA ALA A 130 6.14 -0.08 -2.13
C ALA A 130 7.24 -0.74 -3.00
N MET A 131 7.16 -0.65 -4.33
CA MET A 131 8.12 -1.22 -5.27
C MET A 131 8.91 -0.16 -6.05
N GLY A 132 10.00 -0.58 -6.69
CA GLY A 132 10.82 0.27 -7.55
C GLY A 132 11.57 1.35 -6.75
N ALA A 133 11.92 2.45 -7.40
CA ALA A 133 12.75 3.50 -6.80
C ALA A 133 12.14 4.11 -5.52
N PHE A 134 10.85 4.48 -5.55
CA PHE A 134 10.18 4.97 -4.34
C PHE A 134 10.06 3.89 -3.27
N GLY A 135 9.77 2.64 -3.66
CA GLY A 135 9.77 1.50 -2.75
C GLY A 135 11.10 1.36 -2.01
N ILE A 136 12.22 1.52 -2.73
CA ILE A 136 13.57 1.48 -2.14
C ILE A 136 13.74 2.60 -1.12
N MET A 137 13.46 3.85 -1.51
CA MET A 137 13.58 5.01 -0.61
C MET A 137 12.73 4.84 0.65
N ARG A 138 11.48 4.38 0.50
CA ARG A 138 10.55 4.17 1.62
C ARG A 138 11.04 3.07 2.56
N CYS A 139 11.52 1.95 2.01
CA CYS A 139 12.04 0.83 2.80
C CYS A 139 13.24 1.27 3.66
N MET A 140 14.16 2.05 3.08
CA MET A 140 15.32 2.57 3.81
C MET A 140 14.93 3.61 4.85
N ALA A 141 14.01 4.54 4.51
CA ALA A 141 13.52 5.55 5.44
C ALA A 141 12.84 4.91 6.67
N PHE A 142 11.94 3.95 6.45
CA PHE A 142 11.28 3.21 7.53
C PHE A 142 12.29 2.41 8.37
N SER A 143 13.24 1.73 7.73
CA SER A 143 14.27 0.95 8.43
C SER A 143 15.15 1.85 9.30
N GLY A 144 15.57 3.02 8.79
CA GLY A 144 16.31 4.02 9.56
C GLY A 144 15.52 4.56 10.75
N ALA A 145 14.24 4.88 10.57
CA ALA A 145 13.37 5.33 11.66
C ALA A 145 13.18 4.26 12.76
N ARG A 146 13.30 2.97 12.40
CA ARG A 146 13.23 1.82 13.33
C ARG A 146 14.59 1.34 13.83
N GLN A 147 15.68 2.04 13.50
CA GLN A 147 17.06 1.62 13.82
C GLN A 147 17.39 0.19 13.37
N ARG A 148 16.78 -0.25 12.27
CA ARG A 148 17.05 -1.55 11.66
C ARG A 148 18.31 -1.47 10.78
N PRO A 149 19.23 -2.44 10.86
CA PRO A 149 20.38 -2.49 9.95
C PRO A 149 19.97 -2.46 8.48
N LEU A 150 20.75 -1.80 7.62
CA LEU A 150 20.44 -1.72 6.20
C LEU A 150 20.71 -3.07 5.50
N TYR A 151 21.86 -3.67 5.78
CA TYR A 151 22.30 -4.95 5.23
C TYR A 151 23.21 -5.65 6.24
N ASP A 152 23.00 -6.95 6.39
CA ASP A 152 23.84 -7.88 7.16
C ASP A 152 23.58 -9.27 6.57
N PRO A 153 24.59 -9.96 6.02
CA PRO A 153 24.40 -11.28 5.40
C PRO A 153 24.02 -12.37 6.41
N ASP A 154 24.31 -12.17 7.70
CA ASP A 154 24.04 -13.14 8.77
C ASP A 154 22.70 -12.88 9.48
N GLN A 155 22.02 -11.76 9.16
CA GLN A 155 20.73 -11.39 9.77
C GLN A 155 19.61 -11.21 8.75
N ALA A 156 18.44 -11.81 9.05
CA ALA A 156 17.26 -11.66 8.22
C ALA A 156 16.53 -10.31 8.42
N ASP A 157 16.50 -9.75 9.63
CA ASP A 157 15.77 -8.51 9.95
C ASP A 157 16.57 -7.26 9.56
N THR A 158 16.79 -7.08 8.27
CA THR A 158 17.49 -5.92 7.68
C THR A 158 16.61 -5.22 6.64
N ALA A 159 16.99 -3.99 6.25
CA ALA A 159 16.26 -3.27 5.20
C ALA A 159 16.29 -4.06 3.88
N VAL A 160 17.43 -4.64 3.51
CA VAL A 160 17.57 -5.54 2.35
C VAL A 160 16.86 -6.88 2.58
N GLY A 161 16.93 -7.45 3.78
CA GLY A 161 16.18 -8.66 4.15
C GLY A 161 14.68 -8.50 3.88
N HIS A 162 14.11 -7.32 4.16
CA HIS A 162 12.70 -7.02 3.88
C HIS A 162 12.31 -7.14 2.39
N TYR A 163 13.27 -6.98 1.46
CA TYR A 163 12.99 -7.20 0.04
C TYR A 163 12.69 -8.67 -0.23
N TYR A 164 13.50 -9.57 0.33
CA TYR A 164 13.33 -11.01 0.18
C TYR A 164 12.07 -11.50 0.91
N ASP A 165 11.81 -11.01 2.12
CA ASP A 165 10.65 -11.43 2.93
C ASP A 165 9.30 -11.00 2.34
N LYS A 166 9.28 -9.86 1.63
CA LYS A 166 8.02 -9.24 1.19
C LYS A 166 8.11 -8.64 -0.21
N LEU A 167 8.98 -7.66 -0.44
CA LEU A 167 8.83 -6.77 -1.61
C LEU A 167 8.98 -7.50 -2.95
N MET A 168 9.81 -8.55 -3.00
CA MET A 168 10.00 -9.41 -4.19
C MET A 168 8.80 -10.31 -4.51
N HIS A 169 7.84 -10.46 -3.59
CA HIS A 169 6.62 -11.24 -3.81
C HIS A 169 5.48 -10.39 -4.39
N LEU A 170 5.52 -9.07 -4.22
CA LEU A 170 4.41 -8.18 -4.55
C LEU A 170 4.05 -8.18 -6.04
N SER A 171 5.05 -8.32 -6.93
CA SER A 171 4.82 -8.34 -8.38
C SER A 171 3.89 -9.47 -8.84
N LYS A 172 3.88 -10.60 -8.12
CA LYS A 172 3.04 -11.77 -8.41
C LYS A 172 1.61 -11.64 -7.87
N MET A 173 1.35 -10.64 -7.03
CA MET A 173 0.06 -10.41 -6.39
C MET A 173 -0.75 -9.30 -7.06
N MET A 174 -0.28 -8.79 -8.22
CA MET A 174 -0.99 -7.76 -8.95
C MET A 174 -2.27 -8.31 -9.58
N ARG A 175 -3.37 -7.59 -9.40
CA ARG A 175 -4.70 -8.00 -9.85
C ARG A 175 -5.08 -7.40 -11.18
N THR A 176 -4.75 -6.13 -11.39
CA THR A 176 -5.03 -5.38 -12.61
C THR A 176 -4.00 -5.68 -13.69
N GLU A 177 -4.42 -5.70 -14.96
CA GLU A 177 -3.51 -5.90 -16.09
C GLU A 177 -2.47 -4.78 -16.17
N ARG A 178 -2.90 -3.54 -15.95
CA ARG A 178 -1.99 -2.39 -15.93
C ARG A 178 -1.00 -2.47 -14.76
N GLY A 179 -1.44 -2.90 -13.59
CA GLY A 179 -0.61 -3.12 -12.42
C GLY A 179 0.48 -4.16 -12.67
N LYS A 180 0.15 -5.30 -13.30
CA LYS A 180 1.13 -6.33 -13.71
C LYS A 180 2.23 -5.78 -14.60
N VAL A 181 1.87 -4.94 -15.59
CA VAL A 181 2.85 -4.30 -16.50
C VAL A 181 3.80 -3.38 -15.74
N LEU A 182 3.27 -2.51 -14.88
CA LEU A 182 4.09 -1.57 -14.10
C LEU A 182 4.97 -2.29 -13.07
N ALA A 183 4.43 -3.32 -12.42
CA ALA A 183 5.12 -4.11 -11.41
C ALA A 183 6.33 -4.84 -11.99
N LYS A 184 6.25 -5.39 -13.21
CA LYS A 184 7.37 -6.07 -13.86
C LYS A 184 8.62 -5.20 -13.95
N LYS A 185 8.46 -3.93 -14.36
CA LYS A 185 9.57 -2.98 -14.46
C LYS A 185 10.14 -2.62 -13.08
N ARG A 186 9.27 -2.39 -12.09
CA ARG A 186 9.68 -2.04 -10.72
C ARG A 186 10.38 -3.20 -10.01
N ASP A 187 9.91 -4.43 -10.24
CA ASP A 187 10.47 -5.67 -9.71
C ASP A 187 11.90 -5.92 -10.22
N SER A 188 12.11 -5.80 -11.54
CA SER A 188 13.45 -5.90 -12.13
C SER A 188 14.41 -4.91 -11.49
N PHE A 189 14.01 -3.64 -11.38
CA PHE A 189 14.86 -2.61 -10.80
C PHE A 189 15.24 -2.88 -9.34
N MET A 190 14.32 -3.40 -8.52
CA MET A 190 14.62 -3.76 -7.14
C MET A 190 15.59 -4.95 -7.04
N LYS A 191 15.46 -5.94 -7.92
CA LYS A 191 16.39 -7.07 -7.98
C LYS A 191 17.80 -6.62 -8.35
N ASP A 192 17.90 -5.76 -9.36
CA ASP A 192 19.18 -5.18 -9.79
C ASP A 192 19.81 -4.35 -8.64
N PHE A 193 19.00 -3.55 -7.95
CA PHE A 193 19.45 -2.77 -6.78
C PHE A 193 20.01 -3.67 -5.66
N VAL A 194 19.28 -4.72 -5.27
CA VAL A 194 19.73 -5.64 -4.21
C VAL A 194 20.99 -6.39 -4.62
N GLU A 195 21.10 -6.80 -5.89
CA GLU A 195 22.30 -7.45 -6.40
C GLU A 195 23.51 -6.50 -6.38
N HIS A 196 23.35 -5.22 -6.74
CA HIS A 196 24.42 -4.24 -6.60
C HIS A 196 24.85 -4.04 -5.14
N VAL A 197 23.91 -3.96 -4.18
CA VAL A 197 24.24 -3.88 -2.75
C VAL A 197 25.11 -5.06 -2.32
N ARG A 198 24.77 -6.27 -2.76
CA ARG A 198 25.55 -7.47 -2.45
C ARG A 198 26.95 -7.41 -3.07
N GLN A 199 27.05 -7.06 -4.34
CA GLN A 199 28.33 -6.95 -5.05
C GLN A 199 29.24 -5.88 -4.43
N GLU A 200 28.69 -4.71 -4.09
CA GLU A 200 29.44 -3.63 -3.44
C GLU A 200 29.95 -4.04 -2.04
N TYR A 201 29.16 -4.81 -1.29
CA TYR A 201 29.57 -5.37 0.00
C TYR A 201 30.67 -6.43 -0.14
N ASP A 202 30.54 -7.34 -1.11
CA ASP A 202 31.52 -8.40 -1.35
C ASP A 202 32.88 -7.84 -1.84
N LEU A 203 32.89 -6.67 -2.50
CA LEU A 203 34.12 -5.99 -2.95
C LEU A 203 34.95 -5.37 -1.82
N VAL A 204 34.34 -5.12 -0.66
CA VAL A 204 35.02 -4.51 0.49
C VAL A 204 35.48 -5.54 1.54
N MET A 205 35.26 -6.83 1.29
CA MET A 205 35.79 -7.96 2.08
C MET A 205 37.07 -8.53 1.47
#